data_AF-A0A2V8ESY2-F1
#
_entry.id   AF-A0A2V8ESY2-F1
#
_cell.length_a   1.000
_cell.length_b   1.000
_cell.length_c   1.000
_cell.angle_alpha   90.00
_cell.angle_beta   90.00
_cell.angle_gamma   90.00
#
_symmetry.space_group_name_H-M   'P 1'
#
loop_
_entity.id
_entity.type
_entity.pdbx_description
1 polymer ?
#
loop_
_entity_poly.entity_id
_entity_poly.type
_entity_poly.pdbx_seq_one_letter_code
_entity_poly.pdbx_strand_id
1 'polypeptide(L)' 'MKLPMLSADDKLAEIRRLYFSTTRETIQRDLEKALDLLKSMATEEERERATVYMEGMAQMRSDWSRRKKPGRRGRN' A
#
# COMPACT_ATOMS: atom_id res chain seq x y z
N MET A 1 -11.72 28.40 -6.60
CA MET A 1 -11.43 27.70 -5.34
C MET A 1 -10.44 26.58 -5.65
N LYS A 2 -9.17 26.73 -5.25
CA LYS A 2 -8.13 25.70 -5.42
C LYS A 2 -8.52 24.50 -4.56
N LEU A 3 -8.65 23.32 -5.16
CA LEU A 3 -8.65 22.04 -4.43
C LEU A 3 -7.51 22.14 -3.40
N PRO A 4 -7.76 21.94 -2.09
CA PRO A 4 -6.65 21.89 -1.16
C PRO A 4 -5.78 20.75 -1.67
N MET A 5 -4.59 21.11 -2.15
CA MET A 5 -3.52 20.17 -2.38
C MET A 5 -3.40 19.45 -1.04
N LEU A 6 -3.87 18.19 -0.96
CA LEU A 6 -3.70 17.38 0.23
C LEU A 6 -2.25 17.57 0.67
N SER A 7 -2.07 18.02 1.91
CA SER A 7 -0.75 18.15 2.51
C SER A 7 -0.03 16.82 2.32
N ALA A 8 1.30 16.83 2.28
CA ALA A 8 2.02 15.57 2.26
C ALA A 8 1.65 14.67 3.45
N ASP A 9 1.31 15.28 4.58
CA ASP A 9 0.80 14.57 5.76
C ASP A 9 -0.59 13.97 5.51
N ASP A 10 -1.45 14.63 4.74
CA ASP A 10 -2.76 14.08 4.37
C ASP A 10 -2.62 12.89 3.41
N LYS A 11 -1.67 12.98 2.46
CA LYS A 11 -1.33 11.86 1.56
C LYS A 11 -0.79 10.67 2.35
N LEU A 12 0.09 10.93 3.32
CA LEU A 12 0.62 9.91 4.22
C LEU A 12 -0.49 9.30 5.08
N ALA A 13 -1.39 10.13 5.61
CA ALA A 13 -2.54 9.68 6.39
C ALA A 13 -3.47 8.79 5.54
N GLU A 14 -3.66 9.10 4.26
CA GLU A 14 -4.45 8.27 3.35
C GLU A 14 -3.75 6.94 3.03
N ILE A 15 -2.44 6.93 2.77
CA ILE A 15 -1.66 5.69 2.61
C ILE A 15 -1.75 4.83 3.87
N ARG A 16 -1.63 5.44 5.04
CA ARG A 16 -1.80 4.77 6.34
C ARG A 16 -3.21 4.20 6.50
N ARG A 17 -4.23 4.96 6.12
CA ARG A 17 -5.62 4.49 6.16
C ARG A 17 -5.81 3.27 5.26
N LEU A 18 -5.30 3.31 4.03
CA LEU A 18 -5.34 2.18 3.09
C LEU A 18 -4.66 0.96 3.71
N TYR A 19 -3.48 1.12 4.33
CA TYR A 19 -2.80 0.03 5.02
C TYR A 19 -3.66 -0.66 6.10
N PHE A 20 -4.40 0.10 6.90
CA PHE A 20 -5.26 -0.47 7.95
C PHE A 20 -6.62 -0.97 7.45
N SER A 21 -7.15 -0.41 6.37
CA SER A 21 -8.45 -0.81 5.81
C SER A 21 -8.37 -1.88 4.74
N THR A 22 -7.18 -2.12 4.18
CA THR A 22 -7.02 -3.02 3.05
C THR A 22 -7.41 -4.45 3.42
N THR A 23 -8.06 -5.12 2.47
CA THR A 23 -8.48 -6.51 2.59
C THR A 23 -7.93 -7.32 1.44
N ARG A 24 -7.99 -8.65 1.55
CA ARG A 24 -7.56 -9.55 0.47
C ARG A 24 -8.16 -9.23 -0.90
N GLU A 25 -9.38 -8.74 -0.93
CA GLU A 25 -10.11 -8.43 -2.16
C GLU A 25 -9.75 -7.06 -2.72
N THR A 26 -9.32 -6.13 -1.86
CA THR A 26 -9.09 -4.72 -2.20
C THR A 26 -7.60 -4.37 -2.34
N ILE A 27 -6.70 -5.19 -1.80
CA ILE A 27 -5.24 -4.96 -1.73
C ILE A 27 -4.58 -4.51 -3.03
N GLN A 28 -5.02 -5.04 -4.17
CA GLN A 28 -4.46 -4.65 -5.47
C GLN A 28 -4.82 -3.20 -5.81
N ARG A 29 -6.09 -2.81 -5.61
CA ARG A 29 -6.56 -1.45 -5.85
C ARG A 29 -6.02 -0.46 -4.82
N ASP A 30 -5.86 -0.90 -3.57
CA ASP A 30 -5.31 -0.06 -2.51
C ASP A 30 -3.82 0.21 -2.73
N LEU A 31 -3.05 -0.80 -3.16
CA LEU A 31 -1.65 -0.62 -3.56
C LEU A 31 -1.49 0.33 -4.74
N GLU A 32 -2.36 0.25 -5.75
CA GLU A 32 -2.35 1.18 -6.89
C GLU A 32 -2.61 2.61 -6.43
N LYS A 33 -3.63 2.85 -5.60
CA LYS A 33 -3.90 4.18 -5.03
C LYS A 33 -2.74 4.70 -4.21
N ALA A 34 -2.14 3.85 -3.38
CA ALA A 34 -1.03 4.24 -2.52
C ALA A 34 0.23 4.55 -3.34
N LEU A 35 0.48 3.83 -4.44
CA LEU A 35 1.53 4.16 -5.41
C LEU A 35 1.30 5.52 -6.08
N ASP A 36 0.06 5.83 -6.46
CA ASP A 36 -0.26 7.12 -7.08
C ASP A 36 -0.09 8.28 -6.08
N LEU A 37 -0.48 8.08 -4.81
CA LEU A 37 -0.25 9.03 -3.74
C LEU A 37 1.26 9.25 -3.51
N LEU A 38 2.05 8.18 -3.45
CA LEU A 38 3.50 8.21 -3.27
C LEU A 38 4.20 8.98 -4.40
N LYS A 39 3.81 8.74 -5.67
CA LYS A 39 4.36 9.47 -6.83
C LYS A 39 4.04 10.97 -6.79
N SER A 40 2.96 11.35 -6.13
CA SER A 40 2.55 12.75 -6.00
C SER A 40 3.24 13.49 -4.83
N MET A 41 4.00 12.79 -3.98
CA MET A 41 4.74 13.40 -2.87
C MET A 41 5.99 14.12 -3.37
N ALA A 42 6.25 15.31 -2.82
CA ALA A 42 7.27 16.21 -3.34
C ALA A 42 8.66 15.90 -2.77
N THR A 43 8.75 15.57 -1.48
CA THR A 43 10.03 15.41 -0.79
C THR A 43 10.39 13.94 -0.59
N GLU A 44 11.69 13.66 -0.44
CA GLU A 44 12.20 12.31 -0.17
C GLU A 44 11.76 11.81 1.21
N GLU A 45 11.80 12.67 2.22
CA GLU A 45 11.40 12.34 3.60
C GLU A 45 9.93 11.89 3.69
N GLU A 46 9.04 12.51 2.92
CA GLU A 46 7.64 12.07 2.81
C GLU A 46 7.52 10.68 2.17
N ARG A 47 8.28 10.46 1.09
CA ARG A 47 8.28 9.18 0.37
C ARG A 47 8.85 8.06 1.21
N GLU A 48 9.92 8.30 1.97
CA GLU A 48 10.51 7.32 2.89
C GLU A 48 9.48 6.86 3.92
N ARG A 49 8.79 7.81 4.58
CA ARG A 49 7.73 7.49 5.57
C ARG A 49 6.59 6.70 4.95
N ALA A 50 6.17 7.06 3.74
CA ALA A 50 5.12 6.34 3.02
C ALA A 50 5.55 4.93 2.57
N THR A 51 6.83 4.76 2.21
CA THR A 51 7.39 3.48 1.73
C THR A 51 7.28 2.37 2.78
N VAL A 52 7.43 2.69 4.07
CA VAL A 52 7.22 1.74 5.16
C VAL A 52 5.82 1.09 5.12
N TYR A 53 4.79 1.88 4.85
CA TYR A 53 3.42 1.36 4.71
C TYR A 53 3.25 0.57 3.40
N MET A 54 3.92 0.98 2.33
CA MET A 54 3.91 0.28 1.03
C MET A 54 4.51 -1.13 1.15
N GLU A 55 5.63 -1.26 1.85
CA GLU A 55 6.27 -2.56 2.13
C GLU A 55 5.34 -3.47 2.91
N GLY A 56 4.67 -2.94 3.94
CA GLY A 56 3.68 -3.68 4.71
C GLY A 56 2.50 -4.18 3.88
N MET A 57 1.94 -3.34 3.00
CA MET A 57 0.87 -3.77 2.08
C MET A 57 1.35 -4.81 1.06
N ALA A 58 2.57 -4.67 0.53
CA ALA A 58 3.16 -5.64 -0.38
C ALA A 58 3.36 -7.01 0.30
N GLN A 59 3.77 -7.01 1.56
CA GLN A 59 3.88 -8.21 2.38
C GLN A 59 2.51 -8.87 2.60
N MET A 60 1.48 -8.11 2.99
CA MET A 60 0.11 -8.62 3.14
C MET A 60 -0.41 -9.26 1.84
N ARG A 61 -0.18 -8.59 0.68
CA ARG A 61 -0.55 -9.13 -0.64
C ARG A 61 0.13 -10.46 -0.90
N SER A 62 1.43 -10.55 -0.63
CA SER A 62 2.21 -11.79 -0.78
C SER A 62 1.63 -12.90 0.09
N ASP A 63 1.35 -12.62 1.37
CA ASP A 63 0.81 -13.60 2.31
C ASP A 63 -0.59 -14.07 1.93
N TRP A 64 -1.47 -13.17 1.51
CA TRP A 64 -2.81 -13.51 1.04
C TRP A 64 -2.83 -14.25 -0.29
N SER A 65 -1.84 -14.02 -1.15
CA SER A 65 -1.63 -14.79 -2.39
C SER A 65 -1.09 -16.19 -2.10
N ARG A 66 -0.17 -16.33 -1.13
CA ARG A 66 0.45 -17.61 -0.73
C ARG A 66 -0.55 -18.51 -0.01
N ARG A 67 -1.42 -17.95 0.83
CA ARG A 67 -2.54 -18.67 1.48
C ARG A 67 -3.54 -19.29 0.50
N LYS A 68 -3.50 -18.95 -0.80
CA LYS A 68 -4.38 -19.51 -1.83
C LYS A 68 -3.86 -20.82 -2.44
N LYS A 69 -2.65 -21.28 -2.09
CA LYS A 69 -2.10 -22.55 -2.58
C LYS A 69 -2.01 -23.61 -1.47
N PRO A 70 -3.02 -24.48 -1.29
CA PRO A 70 -2.74 -25.81 -0.75
C PRO A 70 -2.02 -26.60 -1.84
N GLY A 71 -0.70 -26.72 -1.74
CA GLY A 71 0.08 -27.62 -2.60
C GLY A 71 1.21 -26.95 -3.36
N ARG A 72 2.37 -26.88 -2.72
CA ARG A 72 3.66 -27.23 -3.35
C ARG A 72 4.59 -27.86 -2.30
N ARG A 73 4.04 -28.80 -1.53
CA ARG A 73 4.82 -29.80 -0.79
C ARG A 73 4.33 -31.19 -1.18
N GLY A 74 4.54 -31.52 -2.46
CA GLY A 74 4.66 -32.88 -2.98
C GLY A 74 6.03 -32.93 -3.65
N ARG A 75 6.99 -33.63 -3.02
CA ARG A 75 7.44 -34.98 -3.39
C ARG A 75 8.33 -34.98 -4.65
N ASN A 76 9.65 -34.98 -4.46
CA ASN A 76 10.51 -36.17 -4.54
C ASN A 76 11.91 -35.78 -4.09
#